data_AF-A0A5N5UI94-F1
#
_entry.id   AF-A0A5N5UI94-F1
#
_cell.length_a   1.000
_cell.length_b   1.000
_cell.length_c   1.000
_cell.angle_alpha   90.00
_cell.angle_beta   90.00
_cell.angle_gamma   90.00
#
_symmetry.space_group_name_H-M   'P 1'
#
loop_
_entity.id
_entity.type
_entity.pdbx_description
1 polymer ?
#
loop_
_entity_poly.entity_id
_entity_poly.type
_entity_poly.pdbx_seq_one_letter_code
_entity_poly.pdbx_strand_id
1 'polypeptide(L)'
;MNRDTTVGTALRRAGIAALVIAVVASGAGTATAADSHPGEAFVVDLAADGDAEVTLRLTFDLTTDSEREAFETLRANQTNVNEMRDSFASRLDGVASSAAAETGRQMEITDPTATVRTESDTGVVELSATWTNLAAVDGEQLTLAEPFASDYSPDRQFVVTAPDGYRLSAMPTPDADVAGTLR
;
A
#
# COMPACT_ATOMS: atom_id res chain seq x y z
N MET A 1 -15.96 -45.98 36.08
CA MET A 1 -16.52 -44.68 35.65
C MET A 1 -15.37 -43.68 35.74
N ASN A 2 -14.55 -43.62 34.69
CA ASN A 2 -13.27 -42.91 34.68
C ASN A 2 -13.45 -41.52 34.08
N ARG A 3 -12.85 -40.50 34.75
CA ARG A 3 -11.95 -39.44 34.23
C ARG A 3 -12.45 -38.58 33.05
N ASP A 4 -12.20 -37.30 32.90
CA ASP A 4 -11.54 -36.19 33.60
C ASP A 4 -11.58 -35.02 32.57
N THR A 5 -11.23 -33.80 32.98
CA THR A 5 -10.53 -32.83 32.11
C THR A 5 -11.33 -32.02 31.06
N THR A 6 -11.57 -30.75 31.44
CA THR A 6 -11.26 -29.52 30.67
C THR A 6 -12.15 -29.12 29.50
N VAL A 7 -13.02 -28.13 29.77
CA VAL A 7 -13.56 -27.22 28.74
C VAL A 7 -12.38 -26.37 28.24
N GLY A 8 -11.77 -26.83 27.15
CA GLY A 8 -10.73 -26.09 26.44
C GLY A 8 -11.34 -24.85 25.79
N THR A 9 -10.79 -23.70 26.16
CA THR A 9 -10.96 -22.40 25.51
C THR A 9 -10.81 -22.55 23.99
N ALA A 10 -11.92 -22.55 23.26
CA ALA A 10 -11.87 -22.36 21.82
C ALA A 10 -11.52 -20.90 21.57
N LEU A 11 -10.22 -20.63 21.38
CA LEU A 11 -9.72 -19.41 20.77
C LEU A 11 -10.52 -19.21 19.47
N ARG A 12 -11.39 -18.21 19.45
CA ARG A 12 -11.90 -17.65 18.20
C ARG A 12 -10.73 -16.96 17.53
N ARG A 13 -9.95 -17.70 16.74
CA ARG A 13 -9.03 -17.11 15.77
C ARG A 13 -9.92 -16.60 14.64
N ALA A 14 -10.09 -15.28 14.57
CA ALA A 14 -10.61 -14.66 13.36
C ALA A 14 -9.65 -15.07 12.22
N GLY A 15 -10.17 -15.80 11.24
CA GLY A 15 -9.42 -16.13 10.03
C GLY A 15 -9.25 -14.86 9.22
N ILE A 16 -8.00 -14.51 8.92
CA ILE A 16 -7.63 -13.40 8.06
C ILE A 16 -7.79 -13.93 6.62
N ALA A 17 -8.73 -13.39 5.87
CA ALA A 17 -8.94 -13.75 4.47
C ALA A 17 -7.93 -13.00 3.59
N ALA A 18 -6.83 -13.65 3.22
CA ALA A 18 -5.76 -13.03 2.43
C ALA A 18 -6.17 -12.83 0.96
N LEU A 19 -6.04 -11.60 0.45
CA LEU A 19 -6.29 -11.26 -0.97
C LEU A 19 -4.96 -11.15 -1.75
N VAL A 20 -4.85 -11.88 -2.86
CA VAL A 20 -3.70 -11.84 -3.77
C VAL A 20 -4.10 -11.07 -5.03
N ILE A 21 -3.37 -10.02 -5.40
CA ILE A 21 -3.59 -9.34 -6.69
C ILE A 21 -2.62 -9.92 -7.70
N ALA A 22 -3.14 -10.73 -8.62
CA ALA A 22 -2.43 -11.29 -9.76
C ALA A 22 -2.63 -10.39 -10.97
N VAL A 23 -1.56 -9.95 -11.62
CA VAL A 23 -1.65 -9.07 -12.79
C VAL A 23 -1.39 -9.88 -14.05
N VAL A 24 -2.32 -9.89 -15.02
CA VAL A 24 -2.23 -10.74 -16.23
C VAL A 24 -2.17 -9.86 -17.49
N ALA A 25 -1.27 -10.19 -18.42
CA ALA A 25 -1.11 -9.47 -19.68
C ALA A 25 -2.37 -9.60 -20.57
N SER A 26 -3.30 -8.64 -20.47
CA SER A 26 -4.28 -8.30 -21.53
C SER A 26 -5.28 -7.23 -21.06
N GLY A 27 -5.05 -5.96 -21.47
CA GLY A 27 -5.97 -4.81 -21.40
C GLY A 27 -5.87 -3.97 -20.12
N ALA A 28 -6.44 -2.76 -20.05
CA ALA A 28 -6.32 -1.89 -18.87
C ALA A 28 -7.47 -2.13 -17.86
N GLY A 29 -7.18 -2.11 -16.55
CA GLY A 29 -8.19 -2.15 -15.48
C GLY A 29 -7.62 -1.66 -14.15
N THR A 30 -8.18 -0.59 -13.60
CA THR A 30 -7.85 -0.03 -12.29
C THR A 30 -8.73 -0.65 -11.21
N ALA A 31 -8.14 -1.04 -10.08
CA ALA A 31 -8.87 -1.42 -8.88
C ALA A 31 -8.80 -0.26 -7.87
N THR A 32 -9.96 0.23 -7.42
CA THR A 32 -10.05 1.32 -6.43
C THR A 32 -10.92 0.88 -5.27
N ALA A 33 -10.38 0.91 -4.05
CA ALA A 33 -11.15 0.82 -2.81
C ALA A 33 -11.34 2.24 -2.22
N ALA A 34 -12.51 2.52 -1.63
CA ALA A 34 -12.98 3.87 -1.30
C ALA A 34 -13.22 4.06 0.21
N ASP A 35 -12.52 5.03 0.80
CA ASP A 35 -13.03 6.24 1.48
C ASP A 35 -11.82 7.19 1.54
N SER A 36 -11.93 8.45 1.10
CA SER A 36 -10.73 9.26 0.80
C SER A 36 -10.97 10.74 1.05
N HIS A 37 -10.01 11.39 1.71
CA HIS A 37 -9.87 12.85 1.58
C HIS A 37 -9.70 13.17 0.09
N PRO A 38 -10.56 14.01 -0.51
CA PRO A 38 -10.53 14.23 -1.95
C PRO A 38 -9.18 14.82 -2.36
N GLY A 39 -8.38 14.02 -3.09
CA GLY A 39 -7.06 14.40 -3.58
C GLY A 39 -5.88 13.76 -2.85
N GLU A 40 -6.08 13.21 -1.64
CA GLU A 40 -5.03 12.42 -0.97
C GLU A 40 -5.05 10.97 -1.44
N ALA A 41 -3.88 10.48 -1.84
CA ALA A 41 -3.73 9.13 -2.34
C ALA A 41 -2.39 8.52 -1.92
N PHE A 42 -2.41 7.23 -1.64
CA PHE A 42 -1.24 6.38 -1.65
C PHE A 42 -1.28 5.55 -2.93
N VAL A 43 -0.34 5.80 -3.82
CA VAL A 43 -0.26 5.20 -5.14
C VAL A 43 0.93 4.25 -5.18
N VAL A 44 0.70 3.05 -5.72
CA VAL A 44 1.73 2.04 -5.99
C VAL A 44 1.74 1.80 -7.50
N ASP A 45 2.73 2.36 -8.18
CA ASP A 45 2.93 2.18 -9.61
C ASP A 45 3.91 1.02 -9.84
N LEU A 46 3.39 -0.14 -10.21
CA LEU A 46 4.18 -1.35 -10.41
C LEU A 46 4.92 -1.33 -11.74
N ALA A 47 6.16 -1.80 -11.71
CA ALA A 47 6.98 -2.09 -12.87
C ALA A 47 6.92 -3.58 -13.24
N ALA A 48 7.23 -3.90 -14.49
CA ALA A 48 7.12 -5.26 -15.03
C ALA A 48 8.13 -6.25 -14.39
N ASP A 49 9.20 -5.74 -13.80
CA ASP A 49 10.24 -6.47 -13.07
C ASP A 49 9.91 -6.68 -11.58
N GLY A 50 8.76 -6.19 -11.11
CA GLY A 50 8.28 -6.40 -9.74
C GLY A 50 8.64 -5.28 -8.77
N ASP A 51 9.46 -4.33 -9.19
CA ASP A 51 9.69 -3.07 -8.48
C ASP A 51 8.43 -2.19 -8.53
N ALA A 52 8.38 -1.18 -7.65
CA ALA A 52 7.31 -0.19 -7.65
C ALA A 52 7.81 1.20 -7.29
N GLU A 53 7.22 2.22 -7.90
CA GLU A 53 7.26 3.58 -7.34
C GLU A 53 6.06 3.74 -6.40
N VAL A 54 6.35 4.14 -5.16
CA VAL A 54 5.32 4.34 -4.14
C VAL A 54 5.24 5.82 -3.83
N THR A 55 4.06 6.41 -4.02
CA THR A 55 3.82 7.83 -3.85
C THR A 55 2.72 8.10 -2.83
N LEU A 56 3.01 8.92 -1.82
CA LEU A 56 2.02 9.51 -0.93
C LEU A 56 1.77 10.97 -1.34
N ARG A 57 0.55 11.24 -1.81
CA ARG A 57 0.05 12.57 -2.12
C ARG A 57 -0.77 13.11 -0.94
N LEU A 58 -0.37 14.27 -0.44
CA LEU A 58 -1.05 15.04 0.59
C LEU A 58 -1.56 16.35 -0.03
N THR A 59 -2.77 16.76 0.34
CA THR A 59 -3.40 17.97 -0.20
C THR A 59 -3.79 18.92 0.91
N PHE A 60 -3.58 20.21 0.68
CA PHE A 60 -3.85 21.29 1.62
C PHE A 60 -4.78 22.31 0.96
N ASP A 61 -5.85 22.69 1.64
CA ASP A 61 -6.75 23.75 1.19
C ASP A 61 -6.03 25.11 1.29
N LEU A 62 -6.09 25.93 0.24
CA LEU A 62 -5.49 27.26 0.18
C LEU A 62 -6.54 28.35 -0.13
N THR A 63 -7.80 28.11 0.20
CA THR A 63 -8.89 29.04 -0.12
C THR A 63 -8.79 30.35 0.66
N THR A 64 -8.15 30.35 1.83
CA THR A 64 -7.89 31.56 2.63
C THR A 64 -6.44 32.05 2.56
N ASP A 65 -6.22 33.33 2.81
CA ASP A 65 -4.87 33.92 2.84
C ASP A 65 -3.99 33.30 3.94
N SER A 66 -4.56 32.98 5.10
CA SER A 66 -3.82 32.35 6.20
C SER A 66 -3.36 30.94 5.85
N GLU A 67 -4.17 30.16 5.13
CA GLU A 67 -3.77 28.84 4.65
C GLU A 67 -2.65 28.92 3.61
N ARG A 68 -2.74 29.88 2.67
CA ARG A 68 -1.68 30.15 1.70
C ARG A 68 -0.38 30.49 2.40
N GLU A 69 -0.39 31.39 3.38
CA GLU A 69 0.80 31.80 4.11
C GLU A 69 1.44 30.64 4.90
N ALA A 70 0.60 29.80 5.52
CA ALA A 70 1.06 28.60 6.22
C ALA A 70 1.72 27.59 5.26
N PHE A 71 1.10 27.36 4.09
CA PHE A 71 1.64 26.45 3.07
C PHE A 71 2.93 26.99 2.43
N GLU A 72 3.00 28.29 2.18
CA GLU A 72 4.23 28.96 1.71
C GLU A 72 5.37 28.82 2.72
N THR A 73 5.06 28.92 4.02
CA THR A 73 6.03 28.69 5.09
C THR A 73 6.52 27.24 5.09
N LEU A 74 5.62 26.26 4.92
CA LEU A 74 5.99 24.85 4.77
C LEU A 74 6.89 24.64 3.55
N ARG A 75 6.50 25.18 2.39
CA ARG A 75 7.24 25.06 1.13
C ARG A 75 8.64 25.66 1.22
N ALA A 76 8.79 26.79 1.91
CA ALA A 76 10.09 27.43 2.12
C ALA A 76 10.97 26.69 3.14
N ASN A 77 10.40 25.84 4.00
CA ASN A 77 11.11 25.12 5.04
C ASN A 77 11.60 23.75 4.54
N GLN A 78 12.70 23.77 3.79
CA GLN A 78 13.31 22.55 3.23
C GLN A 78 13.67 21.50 4.29
N THR A 79 14.02 21.92 5.51
CA THR A 79 14.30 20.98 6.61
C THR A 79 13.07 20.16 6.95
N ASN A 80 11.91 20.80 7.12
CA ASN A 80 10.67 20.11 7.43
C ASN A 80 10.22 19.18 6.28
N VAL A 81 10.36 19.64 5.03
CA VAL A 81 10.09 18.82 3.84
C VAL A 81 10.98 17.56 3.80
N ASN A 82 12.27 17.71 4.12
CA ASN A 82 13.19 16.57 4.19
C ASN A 82 12.84 15.63 5.36
N GLU A 83 12.43 16.15 6.51
CA GLU A 83 11.96 15.33 7.64
C GLU A 83 10.69 14.54 7.28
N MET A 84 9.75 15.14 6.55
CA MET A 84 8.57 14.45 6.04
C MET A 84 8.95 13.30 5.11
N ARG A 85 9.86 13.54 4.16
CA ARG A 85 10.42 12.52 3.26
C ARG A 85 11.05 11.37 4.04
N ASP A 86 11.93 11.69 4.99
CA ASP A 86 12.69 10.69 5.73
C ASP A 86 11.77 9.86 6.65
N SER A 87 10.76 10.50 7.24
CA SER A 87 9.72 9.80 8.01
C SER A 87 8.90 8.86 7.13
N PHE A 88 8.55 9.29 5.91
CA PHE A 88 7.86 8.44 4.94
C PHE A 88 8.71 7.22 4.55
N ALA A 89 9.97 7.43 4.17
CA ALA A 89 10.89 6.36 3.82
C ALA A 89 11.10 5.37 4.97
N SER A 90 11.29 5.86 6.20
CA SER A 90 11.46 5.01 7.39
C SER A 90 10.22 4.17 7.70
N ARG A 91 9.01 4.70 7.45
CA ARG A 91 7.77 3.92 7.60
C ARG A 91 7.70 2.82 6.55
N LEU A 92 7.98 3.15 5.28
CA LEU A 92 8.02 2.15 4.21
C LEU A 92 9.05 1.06 4.48
N ASP A 93 10.22 1.40 4.99
CA ASP A 93 11.29 0.45 5.33
C ASP A 93 10.83 -0.59 6.37
N GLY A 94 10.05 -0.16 7.36
CA GLY A 94 9.42 -1.05 8.33
C GLY A 94 8.41 -2.01 7.71
N VAL A 95 7.62 -1.54 6.74
CA VAL A 95 6.65 -2.39 6.01
C VAL A 95 7.38 -3.35 5.07
N ALA A 96 8.40 -2.87 4.34
CA ALA A 96 9.26 -3.69 3.48
C ALA A 96 9.95 -4.80 4.26
N SER A 97 10.45 -4.51 5.45
CA SER A 97 11.05 -5.51 6.34
C SER A 97 10.06 -6.60 6.76
N SER A 98 8.81 -6.24 7.08
CA SER A 98 7.76 -7.23 7.39
C SER A 98 7.44 -8.09 6.18
N ALA A 99 7.15 -7.46 5.04
CA ALA A 99 6.80 -8.15 3.80
C ALA A 99 7.95 -9.05 3.30
N ALA A 100 9.19 -8.63 3.47
CA ALA A 100 10.37 -9.43 3.16
C ALA A 100 10.44 -10.71 4.02
N ALA A 101 10.16 -10.60 5.32
CA ALA A 101 10.13 -11.75 6.23
C ALA A 101 8.98 -12.72 5.92
N GLU A 102 7.80 -12.19 5.57
CA GLU A 102 6.61 -12.98 5.28
C GLU A 102 6.70 -13.71 3.93
N THR A 103 7.24 -13.04 2.91
CA THR A 103 7.35 -13.60 1.55
C THR A 103 8.69 -14.29 1.28
N GLY A 104 9.68 -14.12 2.15
CA GLY A 104 11.03 -14.64 1.97
C GLY A 104 11.82 -13.97 0.84
N ARG A 105 11.42 -12.77 0.41
CA ARG A 105 12.07 -11.99 -0.66
C ARG A 105 12.83 -10.81 -0.06
N GLN A 106 13.99 -10.49 -0.63
CA GLN A 106 14.68 -9.26 -0.26
C GLN A 106 13.96 -8.07 -0.89
N MET A 107 13.62 -7.08 -0.06
CA MET A 107 12.97 -5.84 -0.47
C MET A 107 13.70 -4.67 0.17
N GLU A 108 13.85 -3.57 -0.57
CA GLU A 108 14.54 -2.37 -0.10
C GLU A 108 13.79 -1.12 -0.56
N ILE A 109 13.84 -0.08 0.27
CA ILE A 109 13.34 1.25 -0.09
C ILE A 109 14.52 2.12 -0.51
N THR A 110 14.47 2.65 -1.73
CA THR A 110 15.54 3.49 -2.28
C THR A 110 14.98 4.80 -2.84
N ASP A 111 15.91 5.73 -3.10
CA ASP A 111 15.64 6.99 -3.80
C ASP A 111 14.44 7.80 -3.26
N PRO A 112 14.35 8.04 -1.94
CA PRO A 112 13.24 8.81 -1.42
C PRO A 112 13.31 10.27 -1.91
N THR A 113 12.18 10.79 -2.34
CA THR A 113 12.03 12.17 -2.83
C THR A 113 10.83 12.87 -2.20
N ALA A 114 10.86 14.19 -2.23
CA ALA A 114 9.74 15.02 -1.82
C ALA A 114 9.59 16.20 -2.77
N THR A 115 8.37 16.43 -3.24
CA THR A 115 8.00 17.57 -4.08
C THR A 115 6.88 18.35 -3.42
N VAL A 116 7.00 19.67 -3.42
CA VAL A 116 5.96 20.57 -2.90
C VAL A 116 5.58 21.53 -4.02
N ARG A 117 4.28 21.56 -4.36
CA ARG A 117 3.74 22.37 -5.45
C ARG A 117 2.38 22.95 -5.08
N THR A 118 1.93 23.92 -5.87
CA THR A 118 0.61 24.52 -5.73
C THR A 118 -0.16 24.33 -7.03
N GLU A 119 -1.37 23.81 -6.93
CA GLU A 119 -2.30 23.58 -8.02
C GLU A 119 -3.58 24.39 -7.74
N SER A 120 -3.70 25.58 -8.34
CA SER A 120 -4.81 26.52 -8.05
C SER A 120 -4.90 26.88 -6.55
N ASP A 121 -6.04 26.62 -5.90
CA ASP A 121 -6.25 26.81 -4.45
C ASP A 121 -5.94 25.54 -3.64
N THR A 122 -5.07 24.66 -4.15
CA THR A 122 -4.65 23.44 -3.45
C THR A 122 -3.13 23.34 -3.39
N GLY A 123 -2.59 23.21 -2.18
CA GLY A 123 -1.20 22.87 -1.93
C GLY A 123 -1.03 21.36 -2.02
N VAL A 124 0.02 20.89 -2.67
CA VAL A 124 0.28 19.46 -2.85
C VAL A 124 1.69 19.13 -2.40
N VAL A 125 1.79 18.14 -1.51
CA VAL A 125 3.06 17.53 -1.10
C VAL A 125 3.04 16.08 -1.57
N GLU A 126 4.01 15.71 -2.39
CA GLU A 126 4.20 14.35 -2.87
C GLU A 126 5.51 13.82 -2.30
N LEU A 127 5.41 12.71 -1.58
CA LEU A 127 6.55 11.95 -1.08
C LEU A 127 6.60 10.66 -1.89
N SER A 128 7.73 10.36 -2.54
CA SER A 128 7.87 9.13 -3.30
C SER A 128 9.15 8.37 -2.94
N ALA A 129 9.16 7.07 -3.18
CA ALA A 129 10.33 6.23 -3.07
C ALA A 129 10.18 5.00 -3.96
N THR A 130 11.30 4.41 -4.37
CA THR A 130 11.33 3.12 -5.07
C THR A 130 11.28 2.01 -4.04
N TRP A 131 10.40 1.04 -4.25
CA TRP A 131 10.33 -0.20 -3.49
C TRP A 131 10.74 -1.37 -4.40
N THR A 132 11.87 -2.00 -4.10
CA THR A 132 12.40 -3.10 -4.90
C THR A 132 11.74 -4.43 -4.58
N ASN A 133 11.52 -5.25 -5.61
CA ASN A 133 10.94 -6.59 -5.53
C ASN A 133 9.60 -6.65 -4.76
N LEU A 134 8.79 -5.59 -4.83
CA LEU A 134 7.50 -5.52 -4.16
C LEU A 134 6.57 -6.64 -4.64
N ALA A 135 6.40 -6.77 -5.95
CA ALA A 135 5.63 -7.84 -6.57
C ALA A 135 6.51 -9.03 -6.95
N ALA A 136 5.99 -10.24 -6.77
CA ALA A 136 6.67 -11.46 -7.20
C ALA A 136 6.42 -11.64 -8.70
N VAL A 137 7.47 -11.93 -9.44
CA VAL A 137 7.41 -12.11 -10.90
C VAL A 137 7.47 -13.60 -11.22
N ASP A 138 6.42 -14.12 -11.87
CA ASP A 138 6.40 -15.45 -12.47
C ASP A 138 6.03 -15.34 -13.96
N GLY A 139 7.06 -15.33 -14.82
CA GLY A 139 6.87 -15.10 -16.25
C GLY A 139 6.23 -13.74 -16.55
N GLU A 140 4.99 -13.75 -17.04
CA GLU A 140 4.20 -12.54 -17.35
C GLU A 140 3.18 -12.20 -16.24
N GLN A 141 3.30 -12.82 -15.06
CA GLN A 141 2.42 -12.61 -13.93
C GLN A 141 3.15 -11.89 -12.79
N LEU A 142 2.56 -10.78 -12.34
CA LEU A 142 2.98 -10.08 -11.12
C LEU A 142 2.02 -10.43 -9.99
N THR A 143 2.57 -10.75 -8.82
CA THR A 143 1.79 -11.10 -7.63
C THR A 143 2.13 -10.16 -6.49
N LEU A 144 1.15 -9.35 -6.07
CA LEU A 144 1.25 -8.51 -4.89
C LEU A 144 0.63 -9.25 -3.70
N ALA A 145 1.43 -9.45 -2.65
CA ALA A 145 0.99 -10.05 -1.38
C ALA A 145 0.62 -8.96 -0.36
N GLU A 146 -0.09 -9.37 0.70
CA GLU A 146 -0.35 -8.56 1.91
C GLU A 146 0.90 -7.83 2.42
N PRO A 147 0.76 -6.65 3.08
CA PRO A 147 -0.40 -6.18 3.87
C PRO A 147 -1.42 -5.28 3.15
N PHE A 148 -1.32 -5.10 1.84
CA PHE A 148 -2.10 -4.08 1.13
C PHE A 148 -3.58 -4.42 0.87
N ALA A 149 -4.04 -5.63 1.23
CA ALA A 149 -5.20 -6.22 0.57
C ALA A 149 -6.33 -6.75 1.48
N SER A 150 -6.11 -7.00 2.78
CA SER A 150 -7.12 -7.75 3.57
C SER A 150 -7.78 -6.98 4.72
N ASP A 151 -7.08 -6.08 5.40
CA ASP A 151 -7.64 -5.38 6.58
C ASP A 151 -7.21 -3.90 6.71
N TYR A 152 -6.46 -3.38 5.73
CA TYR A 152 -6.10 -1.96 5.69
C TYR A 152 -7.29 -1.17 5.13
N SER A 153 -8.02 -0.48 6.00
CA SER A 153 -8.92 0.60 5.59
C SER A 153 -8.09 1.88 5.56
N PRO A 154 -7.51 2.27 4.41
CA PRO A 154 -6.67 3.45 4.37
C PRO A 154 -7.50 4.70 4.72
N ASP A 155 -6.98 5.63 5.52
CA ASP A 155 -7.59 6.95 5.75
C ASP A 155 -7.61 7.85 4.48
N ARG A 156 -7.15 7.31 3.36
CA ARG A 156 -6.89 7.96 2.07
C ARG A 156 -7.11 6.97 0.93
N GLN A 157 -7.16 7.45 -0.31
CA GLN A 157 -7.31 6.54 -1.44
C GLN A 157 -6.07 5.64 -1.56
N PHE A 158 -6.25 4.32 -1.69
CA PHE A 158 -5.17 3.40 -2.04
C PHE A 158 -5.35 2.97 -3.49
N VAL A 159 -4.35 3.25 -4.32
CA VAL A 159 -4.38 3.00 -5.76
C VAL A 159 -3.19 2.13 -6.13
N VAL A 160 -3.45 1.03 -6.82
CA VAL A 160 -2.40 0.24 -7.47
C VAL A 160 -2.55 0.43 -8.97
N THR A 161 -1.47 0.83 -9.62
CA THR A 161 -1.37 0.92 -11.07
C THR A 161 -0.55 -0.25 -11.58
N ALA A 162 -1.13 -1.03 -12.49
CA ALA A 162 -0.40 -2.09 -13.18
C ALA A 162 0.52 -1.50 -14.27
N PRO A 163 1.62 -2.19 -14.61
CA PRO A 163 2.43 -1.81 -15.76
C PRO A 163 1.62 -1.83 -17.06
N ASP A 164 2.05 -1.07 -18.06
CA ASP A 164 1.40 -1.07 -19.38
C ASP A 164 1.26 -2.48 -19.95
N GLY A 165 0.05 -2.83 -20.38
CA GLY A 165 -0.29 -4.15 -20.94
C GLY A 165 -0.78 -5.17 -19.92
N TYR A 166 -0.73 -4.87 -18.62
CA TYR A 166 -1.14 -5.75 -17.53
C TYR A 166 -2.52 -5.37 -16.94
N ARG A 167 -3.35 -6.37 -16.55
CA ARG A 167 -4.62 -6.18 -15.81
C ARG A 167 -4.50 -6.66 -14.38
N LEU A 168 -4.92 -5.83 -13.43
CA LEU A 168 -5.13 -6.26 -12.06
C LEU A 168 -6.27 -7.28 -11.99
N SER A 169 -5.99 -8.48 -11.49
CA SER A 169 -6.96 -9.50 -11.14
C SER A 169 -6.78 -9.85 -9.67
N ALA A 170 -7.71 -9.41 -8.83
CA ALA A 170 -7.72 -9.83 -7.43
C ALA A 170 -8.22 -11.28 -7.34
N MET A 171 -7.34 -12.21 -6.96
CA MET A 171 -7.69 -13.57 -6.60
C MET A 171 -7.77 -13.68 -5.07
N PRO A 172 -8.91 -14.07 -4.49
CA PRO A 172 -8.92 -14.51 -3.11
C PRO A 172 -7.99 -15.73 -2.99
N THR A 173 -7.07 -15.72 -2.04
CA THR A 173 -6.26 -16.92 -1.77
C THR A 173 -7.24 -18.00 -1.30
N PRO A 174 -7.31 -19.20 -1.93
CA PRO A 174 -8.09 -20.27 -1.35
C PRO A 174 -7.48 -20.61 0.01
N ASP A 175 -8.22 -20.35 1.09
CA ASP A 175 -7.86 -20.76 2.43
C ASP A 175 -7.40 -22.22 2.40
N ALA A 176 -6.15 -22.45 2.76
CA ALA A 176 -5.64 -23.79 3.00
C ALA A 176 -6.19 -24.31 4.34
N ASP A 177 -7.50 -24.56 4.42
CA ASP A 177 -8.11 -25.52 5.34
C ASP A 177 -9.53 -25.89 4.88
N VAL A 178 -9.64 -26.55 3.72
CA VAL A 178 -10.85 -27.31 3.38
C VAL A 178 -10.82 -28.64 4.15
N ALA A 179 -10.96 -28.58 5.47
CA ALA A 179 -11.35 -29.73 6.27
C ALA A 179 -12.87 -29.90 6.15
N GLY A 180 -13.29 -30.54 5.05
CA GLY A 180 -14.68 -30.90 4.82
C GLY A 180 -15.24 -31.79 5.93
N THR A 181 -16.41 -31.43 6.43
CA THR A 181 -17.41 -32.43 6.87
C THR A 181 -18.79 -31.80 6.78
N LEU A 182 -19.48 -32.07 5.67
CA LEU A 182 -20.92 -31.88 5.57
C LEU A 182 -21.59 -33.00 6.38
N ARG A 183 -22.53 -32.64 7.23
CA ARG A 183 -23.40 -33.58 7.96
C ARG A 183 -24.81 -33.52 7.39
#